data_AF-A0A6L9JTB7-F1
#
_entry.id   AF-A0A6L9JTB7-F1
#
_cell.length_a   1.000
_cell.length_b   1.000
_cell.length_c   1.000
_cell.angle_alpha   90.00
_cell.angle_beta   90.00
_cell.angle_gamma   90.00
#
_symmetry.space_group_name_H-M   'P 1'
#
loop_
_entity.id
_entity.type
_entity.pdbx_description
1 polymer ?
#
loop_
_entity_poly.entity_id
_entity_poly.type
_entity_poly.pdbx_seq_one_letter_code
_entity_poly.pdbx_strand_id
1 'polypeptide(L)'
;MANILKYGDTVKILNSFRNWDGGYLSVYGKSGISDGKYTVITTTEAGTFWRIESGTGKPIGSEVINNDTILLHNLYQCDGGYLAHYALSSQQVPEGEIYPIHTSDKNIRPETLEWIIYSDMPSIDGKIKEDESITLYNRWGTRGFLDTNGWVGVPNTVCHVYTAANNLRKPYTGLWKMTQVKDPCLPVTKPSNCAGECGTSDGGKYCFQLPQSIRFGLIAYTNTAIHQQTVKVYIDDLLVDTFTGKGIDTKAYTSGTGKVCIEIIGDGKPCKLRYSYNTLDGKPGTVTIGAENDANNNYNDSVVVLNWPLVN
;
A
#
# COMPACT_ATOMS: atom_id res chain seq x y z
N MET A 1 20.58 -17.09 -12.61
CA MET A 1 19.69 -16.16 -13.34
C MET A 1 19.44 -14.98 -12.42
N ALA A 2 19.62 -13.75 -12.90
CA ALA A 2 19.27 -12.57 -12.12
C ALA A 2 17.75 -12.48 -12.00
N ASN A 3 17.24 -12.13 -10.81
CA ASN A 3 15.81 -11.95 -10.60
C ASN A 3 15.32 -10.68 -11.31
N ILE A 4 14.04 -10.66 -11.66
CA ILE A 4 13.37 -9.49 -12.25
C ILE A 4 12.86 -8.60 -11.12
N LEU A 5 13.16 -7.31 -11.18
CA LEU A 5 12.63 -6.31 -10.25
C LEU A 5 11.14 -6.07 -10.51
N LYS A 6 10.39 -5.89 -9.44
CA LYS A 6 8.94 -5.68 -9.44
C LYS A 6 8.58 -4.46 -8.59
N TYR A 7 7.44 -3.85 -8.90
CA TYR A 7 6.86 -2.82 -8.04
C TYR A 7 6.51 -3.40 -6.67
N GLY A 8 6.88 -2.69 -5.62
CA GLY A 8 6.79 -3.12 -4.22
C GLY A 8 8.06 -3.77 -3.68
N ASP A 9 9.03 -4.12 -4.52
CA ASP A 9 10.31 -4.63 -4.06
C ASP A 9 11.06 -3.55 -3.28
N THR A 10 11.78 -3.99 -2.25
CA THR A 10 12.75 -3.15 -1.53
C THR A 10 14.15 -3.48 -2.01
N VAL A 11 14.93 -2.43 -2.29
CA VAL A 11 16.27 -2.54 -2.85
C VAL A 11 17.28 -1.69 -2.10
N LYS A 12 18.54 -2.12 -2.12
CA LYS A 12 19.69 -1.23 -1.96
C LYS A 12 20.16 -0.80 -3.36
N ILE A 13 20.66 0.43 -3.48
CA ILE A 13 21.01 1.01 -4.78
C ILE A 13 22.49 1.42 -4.76
N LEU A 14 23.35 0.75 -5.53
CA LEU A 14 24.80 0.95 -5.55
C LEU A 14 25.22 1.82 -6.75
N ASN A 15 26.08 2.82 -6.53
CA ASN A 15 26.59 3.70 -7.57
C ASN A 15 27.86 3.13 -8.25
N SER A 16 28.00 3.34 -9.57
CA SER A 16 29.12 2.82 -10.36
C SER A 16 30.46 3.52 -10.19
N PHE A 17 30.52 4.64 -9.46
CA PHE A 17 31.73 5.44 -9.34
C PHE A 17 32.89 4.59 -8.84
N ARG A 18 34.08 4.80 -9.43
CA ARG A 18 35.29 4.01 -9.16
C ARG A 18 35.06 2.49 -9.21
N ASN A 19 34.38 2.02 -10.26
CA ASN A 19 34.10 0.59 -10.48
C ASN A 19 33.21 -0.01 -9.37
N TRP A 20 32.04 0.58 -9.18
CA TRP A 20 31.03 0.16 -8.20
C TRP A 20 31.43 0.34 -6.72
N ASP A 21 32.35 1.28 -6.46
CA ASP A 21 32.77 1.71 -5.12
C ASP A 21 32.19 3.10 -4.75
N GLY A 22 31.19 3.56 -5.52
CA GLY A 22 30.54 4.86 -5.33
C GLY A 22 29.63 4.94 -4.11
N GLY A 23 29.48 3.83 -3.38
CA GLY A 23 28.58 3.69 -2.23
C GLY A 23 27.12 3.51 -2.60
N TYR A 24 26.31 3.27 -1.58
CA TYR A 24 24.88 3.03 -1.68
C TYR A 24 24.07 4.31 -1.50
N LEU A 25 23.14 4.58 -2.40
CA LEU A 25 22.19 5.70 -2.29
C LEU A 25 21.43 5.58 -0.95
N SER A 26 21.57 6.57 -0.09
CA SER A 26 21.02 6.58 1.26
C SER A 26 20.59 8.00 1.66
N VAL A 27 19.84 8.09 2.75
CA VAL A 27 19.53 9.37 3.38
C VAL A 27 20.48 9.64 4.54
N TYR A 28 20.83 10.91 4.75
CA TYR A 28 21.74 11.34 5.81
C TYR A 28 21.31 12.68 6.40
N GLY A 29 20.94 12.66 7.68
CA GLY A 29 20.51 13.85 8.40
C GLY A 29 19.25 14.52 7.81
N LYS A 30 18.70 15.49 8.54
CA LYS A 30 17.56 16.27 8.04
C LYS A 30 17.96 17.12 6.84
N SER A 31 17.05 17.31 5.91
CA SER A 31 17.26 18.25 4.81
C SER A 31 17.34 19.67 5.38
N GLY A 32 18.27 20.47 4.85
CA GLY A 32 18.34 21.90 5.10
C GLY A 32 17.46 22.73 4.16
N ILE A 33 16.73 22.09 3.24
CA ILE A 33 15.88 22.74 2.24
C ILE A 33 14.43 22.75 2.73
N SER A 34 13.69 23.83 2.46
CA SER A 34 12.25 23.90 2.74
C SER A 34 11.52 22.73 2.09
N ASP A 35 10.67 22.08 2.88
CA ASP A 35 9.87 20.91 2.47
C ASP A 35 10.69 19.66 2.11
N GLY A 36 12.00 19.66 2.36
CA GLY A 36 12.84 18.47 2.34
C GLY A 36 12.76 17.73 3.67
N LYS A 37 12.69 16.39 3.61
CA LYS A 37 12.76 15.52 4.79
C LYS A 37 14.20 15.21 5.15
N TYR A 38 14.94 14.56 4.26
CA TYR A 38 16.32 14.15 4.49
C TYR A 38 17.23 14.48 3.30
N THR A 39 18.51 14.73 3.58
CA THR A 39 19.51 14.89 2.51
C THR A 39 19.84 13.53 1.91
N VAL A 40 20.03 13.46 0.59
CA VAL A 40 20.40 12.21 -0.10
C VAL A 40 21.86 12.25 -0.52
N ILE A 41 22.60 11.20 -0.18
CA ILE A 41 24.02 11.01 -0.46
C ILE A 41 24.29 9.53 -0.79
N THR A 42 25.54 9.16 -1.06
CA THR A 42 25.97 7.76 -1.01
C THR A 42 26.79 7.44 0.24
N THR A 43 26.64 6.21 0.76
CA THR A 43 27.31 5.71 1.97
C THR A 43 28.08 4.42 1.69
N THR A 44 29.12 4.13 2.48
CA THR A 44 29.96 2.93 2.28
C THR A 44 29.19 1.62 2.47
N GLU A 45 28.25 1.62 3.42
CA GLU A 45 27.30 0.53 3.64
C GLU A 45 25.89 0.96 3.25
N ALA A 46 24.99 0.01 2.98
CA ALA A 46 23.58 0.31 2.71
C ALA A 46 22.89 0.73 4.02
N GLY A 47 22.99 2.03 4.35
CA GLY A 47 22.44 2.61 5.58
C GLY A 47 20.92 2.72 5.57
N THR A 48 20.33 2.89 4.38
CA THR A 48 18.87 2.89 4.19
C THR A 48 18.47 2.17 2.90
N PHE A 49 17.20 1.81 2.78
CA PHE A 49 16.67 1.03 1.66
C PHE A 49 15.54 1.78 0.95
N TRP A 50 15.29 1.41 -0.30
CA TRP A 50 14.32 2.08 -1.17
C TRP A 50 13.28 1.09 -1.67
N ARG A 51 12.00 1.43 -1.55
CA ARG A 51 10.92 0.69 -2.20
C ARG A 51 10.64 1.26 -3.58
N ILE A 52 10.55 0.39 -4.57
CA ILE A 52 10.20 0.76 -5.94
C ILE A 52 8.67 0.84 -6.04
N GLU A 53 8.13 2.03 -6.29
CA GLU A 53 6.70 2.23 -6.50
C GLU A 53 6.41 2.68 -7.94
N SER A 54 5.21 2.40 -8.44
CA SER A 54 4.81 2.83 -9.78
C SER A 54 4.43 4.31 -9.79
N GLY A 55 5.04 5.10 -10.68
CA GLY A 55 4.61 6.48 -10.94
C GLY A 55 3.29 6.55 -11.72
N THR A 56 2.97 5.52 -12.50
CA THR A 56 1.77 5.47 -13.37
C THR A 56 0.64 4.57 -12.86
N GLY A 57 0.71 4.09 -11.61
CA GLY A 57 -0.34 3.26 -11.01
C GLY A 57 -0.36 1.77 -11.38
N LYS A 58 0.75 1.20 -11.88
CA LYS A 58 0.90 -0.25 -12.05
C LYS A 58 0.82 -0.96 -10.68
N PRO A 59 0.21 -2.15 -10.61
CA PRO A 59 0.00 -2.84 -9.33
C PRO A 59 1.30 -3.44 -8.78
N ILE A 60 1.37 -3.58 -7.45
CA ILE A 60 2.45 -4.27 -6.74
C ILE A 60 2.61 -5.69 -7.30
N GLY A 61 3.86 -6.15 -7.45
CA GLY A 61 4.23 -7.45 -8.01
C GLY A 61 4.34 -7.46 -9.54
N SER A 62 3.93 -6.39 -10.22
CA SER A 62 4.19 -6.23 -11.65
C SER A 62 5.67 -5.96 -11.91
N GLU A 63 6.19 -6.51 -13.00
CA GLU A 63 7.58 -6.36 -13.42
C GLU A 63 7.88 -4.89 -13.78
N VAL A 64 9.05 -4.41 -13.37
CA VAL A 64 9.57 -3.10 -13.79
C VAL A 64 10.17 -3.26 -15.18
N ILE A 65 9.75 -2.42 -16.11
CA ILE A 65 10.19 -2.45 -17.50
C ILE A 65 11.02 -1.20 -17.79
N ASN A 66 12.01 -1.34 -18.67
CA ASN A 66 12.80 -0.24 -19.20
C ASN A 66 11.89 0.88 -19.72
N ASN A 67 12.24 2.13 -19.42
CA ASN A 67 11.45 3.34 -19.69
C ASN A 67 10.17 3.53 -18.82
N ASP A 68 10.01 2.74 -17.76
CA ASP A 68 8.93 2.99 -16.79
C ASP A 68 9.18 4.23 -15.94
N THR A 69 8.10 4.94 -15.61
CA THR A 69 8.12 5.95 -14.54
C THR A 69 7.96 5.28 -13.19
N ILE A 70 8.97 5.43 -12.34
CA ILE A 70 9.02 4.92 -10.97
C ILE A 70 9.04 6.07 -9.95
N LEU A 71 8.66 5.74 -8.73
CA LEU A 71 8.95 6.51 -7.54
C LEU A 71 9.89 5.67 -6.66
N LEU A 72 10.83 6.32 -5.97
CA LEU A 72 11.72 5.65 -5.02
C LEU A 72 11.41 6.15 -3.61
N HIS A 73 10.77 5.32 -2.81
CA HIS A 73 10.38 5.65 -1.43
C HIS A 73 11.46 5.15 -0.46
N ASN A 74 12.13 6.06 0.25
CA ASN A 74 13.10 5.70 1.27
C ASN A 74 12.41 5.17 2.53
N LEU A 75 12.89 4.03 3.03
CA LEU A 75 12.32 3.34 4.18
C LEU A 75 12.99 3.68 5.51
N TYR A 76 13.80 4.75 5.56
CA TYR A 76 14.39 5.21 6.83
C TYR A 76 13.30 5.53 7.85
N GLN A 77 13.34 4.84 8.99
CA GLN A 77 12.31 4.91 10.04
C GLN A 77 10.87 4.70 9.53
N CYS A 78 10.72 4.05 8.37
CA CYS A 78 9.44 3.82 7.69
C CYS A 78 8.68 5.09 7.29
N ASP A 79 9.34 6.26 7.29
CA ASP A 79 8.79 7.56 6.88
C ASP A 79 9.84 8.45 6.18
N GLY A 80 10.77 7.82 5.45
CA GLY A 80 11.94 8.47 4.88
C GLY A 80 11.65 9.42 3.71
N GLY A 81 10.44 9.34 3.12
CA GLY A 81 10.02 10.16 1.98
C GLY A 81 10.55 9.67 0.63
N TYR A 82 10.18 10.35 -0.45
CA TYR A 82 10.45 9.95 -1.83
C TYR A 82 11.63 10.72 -2.42
N LEU A 83 12.45 10.06 -3.23
CA LEU A 83 13.59 10.67 -3.93
C LEU A 83 13.13 11.81 -4.83
N ALA A 84 13.62 13.03 -4.58
CA ALA A 84 13.15 14.24 -5.22
C ALA A 84 14.31 15.18 -5.56
N HIS A 85 14.20 15.90 -6.68
CA HIS A 85 15.08 17.04 -6.96
C HIS A 85 14.43 18.37 -6.51
N TYR A 86 15.26 19.38 -6.22
CA TYR A 86 14.79 20.69 -5.72
C TYR A 86 15.32 21.86 -6.56
N ALA A 87 14.46 22.41 -7.43
CA ALA A 87 14.85 23.48 -8.36
C ALA A 87 14.98 24.88 -7.75
N LEU A 88 14.31 25.14 -6.62
CA LEU A 88 14.29 26.44 -5.95
C LEU A 88 15.13 26.46 -4.67
N SER A 89 16.16 25.60 -4.60
CA SER A 89 17.03 25.54 -3.43
C SER A 89 18.00 26.72 -3.39
N SER A 90 18.23 27.29 -2.22
CA SER A 90 19.35 28.20 -1.96
C SER A 90 20.71 27.48 -1.91
N GLN A 91 20.71 26.14 -1.95
CA GLN A 91 21.91 25.32 -1.96
C GLN A 91 22.66 25.50 -3.28
N GLN A 92 23.93 25.91 -3.21
CA GLN A 92 24.80 25.94 -4.38
C GLN A 92 25.06 24.51 -4.85
N VAL A 93 24.89 24.29 -6.16
CA VAL A 93 25.24 23.03 -6.83
C VAL A 93 26.60 23.19 -7.54
N PRO A 94 27.45 22.14 -7.55
CA PRO A 94 28.71 22.17 -8.28
C PRO A 94 28.52 22.45 -9.77
N GLU A 95 29.56 22.95 -10.43
CA GLU A 95 29.54 23.13 -11.89
C GLU A 95 29.26 21.80 -12.60
N GLY A 96 28.31 21.83 -13.54
CA GLY A 96 27.82 20.66 -14.28
C GLY A 96 26.59 19.98 -13.66
N GLU A 97 26.30 20.25 -12.39
CA GLU A 97 25.11 19.77 -11.69
C GLU A 97 23.94 20.75 -11.84
N ILE A 98 22.72 20.23 -11.79
CA ILE A 98 21.49 20.98 -12.04
C ILE A 98 20.75 21.21 -10.71
N TYR A 99 20.35 20.14 -10.02
CA TYR A 99 19.55 20.23 -8.80
C TYR A 99 20.09 19.33 -7.68
N PRO A 100 20.04 19.77 -6.41
CA PRO A 100 20.31 18.88 -5.28
C PRO A 100 19.19 17.86 -5.11
N ILE A 101 19.56 16.69 -4.59
CA ILE A 101 18.64 15.59 -4.30
C ILE A 101 18.40 15.46 -2.80
N HIS A 102 17.13 15.40 -2.44
CA HIS A 102 16.63 15.20 -1.07
C HIS A 102 15.42 14.26 -1.11
N THR A 103 14.89 13.89 0.03
CA THR A 103 13.59 13.22 0.09
C THR A 103 12.45 14.19 0.39
N SER A 104 11.26 13.92 -0.13
CA SER A 104 10.03 14.72 0.05
C SER A 104 8.83 13.85 0.37
N ASP A 105 7.82 14.41 1.03
CA ASP A 105 6.50 13.78 1.04
C ASP A 105 5.83 13.85 -0.33
N LYS A 106 5.04 12.82 -0.64
CA LYS A 106 4.39 12.61 -1.95
C LYS A 106 3.50 13.78 -2.36
N ASN A 107 2.82 14.38 -1.40
CA ASN A 107 1.79 15.40 -1.62
C ASN A 107 2.35 16.82 -1.77
N ILE A 108 3.64 17.03 -1.49
CA ILE A 108 4.24 18.38 -1.52
C ILE A 108 4.71 18.73 -2.92
N ARG A 109 5.43 17.81 -3.60
CA ARG A 109 6.08 18.06 -4.90
C ARG A 109 5.95 16.85 -5.84
N PRO A 110 4.73 16.41 -6.19
CA PRO A 110 4.51 15.12 -6.86
C PRO A 110 5.30 14.97 -8.17
N GLU A 111 5.44 16.04 -8.95
CA GLU A 111 6.16 16.03 -10.22
C GLU A 111 7.66 15.70 -10.05
N THR A 112 8.34 16.28 -9.05
CA THR A 112 9.80 16.11 -8.89
C THR A 112 10.20 14.72 -8.37
N LEU A 113 9.22 13.88 -8.03
CA LEU A 113 9.41 12.51 -7.52
C LEU A 113 9.49 11.46 -8.63
N GLU A 114 9.09 11.81 -9.86
CA GLU A 114 9.00 10.88 -10.98
C GLU A 114 10.36 10.65 -11.65
N TRP A 115 10.83 9.42 -11.64
CA TRP A 115 12.06 9.01 -12.30
C TRP A 115 11.76 8.00 -13.39
N ILE A 116 12.28 8.23 -14.60
CA ILE A 116 12.27 7.23 -15.66
C ILE A 116 13.50 6.35 -15.48
N ILE A 117 13.28 5.04 -15.37
CA ILE A 117 14.35 4.05 -15.26
C ILE A 117 14.77 3.56 -16.65
N TYR A 118 16.06 3.63 -16.96
CA TYR A 118 16.62 3.06 -18.18
C TYR A 118 17.68 2.03 -17.85
N SER A 119 17.62 0.84 -18.45
CA SER A 119 18.75 -0.09 -18.51
C SER A 119 19.78 0.42 -19.52
N ASP A 120 21.05 0.34 -19.14
CA ASP A 120 22.19 0.67 -20.01
C ASP A 120 22.37 -0.38 -21.13
N MET A 121 21.97 -1.63 -20.85
CA MET A 121 21.95 -2.73 -21.82
C MET A 121 20.61 -3.47 -21.74
N PRO A 122 19.53 -2.88 -22.28
CA PRO A 122 18.19 -3.43 -22.13
C PRO A 122 18.09 -4.80 -22.80
N SER A 123 17.55 -5.77 -22.07
CA SER A 123 17.24 -7.08 -22.64
C SER A 123 16.03 -7.01 -23.57
N ILE A 124 15.85 -8.02 -24.43
CA ILE A 124 14.81 -8.03 -25.48
C ILE A 124 13.40 -7.89 -24.92
N ASP A 125 13.14 -8.49 -23.75
CA ASP A 125 11.85 -8.38 -23.06
C ASP A 125 11.67 -7.06 -22.29
N GLY A 126 12.69 -6.21 -22.27
CA GLY A 126 12.71 -4.91 -21.60
C GLY A 126 12.69 -4.99 -20.08
N LYS A 127 12.71 -6.19 -19.46
CA LYS A 127 12.56 -6.35 -18.02
C LYS A 127 13.80 -5.91 -17.29
N ILE A 128 13.61 -5.13 -16.22
CA ILE A 128 14.71 -4.72 -15.37
C ILE A 128 15.07 -5.84 -14.38
N LYS A 129 16.34 -6.25 -14.37
CA LYS A 129 16.89 -7.32 -13.54
C LYS A 129 17.76 -6.77 -12.42
N GLU A 130 17.83 -7.51 -11.33
CA GLU A 130 18.76 -7.22 -10.25
C GLU A 130 20.20 -7.12 -10.77
N ASP A 131 20.94 -6.18 -10.18
CA ASP A 131 22.36 -5.91 -10.46
C ASP A 131 22.72 -5.57 -11.92
N GLU A 132 21.74 -5.27 -12.78
CA GLU A 132 22.04 -4.66 -14.07
C GLU A 132 22.34 -3.16 -13.93
N SER A 133 23.13 -2.62 -14.85
CA SER A 133 23.42 -1.19 -14.89
C SER A 133 22.21 -0.41 -15.39
N ILE A 134 21.73 0.53 -14.58
CA ILE A 134 20.61 1.42 -14.91
C ILE A 134 21.01 2.89 -14.78
N THR A 135 20.21 3.78 -15.39
CA THR A 135 20.19 5.21 -15.13
C THR A 135 18.80 5.64 -14.68
N LEU A 136 18.74 6.70 -13.88
CA LEU A 136 17.48 7.29 -13.39
C LEU A 136 17.39 8.71 -13.92
N TYR A 137 16.36 9.00 -14.70
CA TYR A 137 16.18 10.27 -15.38
C TYR A 137 14.95 11.01 -14.87
N ASN A 138 15.13 12.24 -14.41
CA ASN A 138 14.02 13.10 -14.04
C ASN A 138 13.69 14.05 -15.21
N ARG A 139 12.41 14.08 -15.60
CA ARG A 139 11.93 14.86 -16.74
C ARG A 139 11.41 16.27 -16.37
N TRP A 140 11.36 16.60 -15.09
CA TRP A 140 10.73 17.81 -14.57
C TRP A 140 11.76 18.92 -14.28
N GLY A 141 11.33 20.17 -14.46
CA GLY A 141 12.24 21.31 -14.48
C GLY A 141 13.31 21.18 -15.57
N THR A 142 14.54 21.59 -15.26
CA THR A 142 15.70 21.26 -16.10
C THR A 142 16.00 19.77 -15.97
N ARG A 143 15.69 19.05 -17.04
CA ARG A 143 15.85 17.60 -17.18
C ARG A 143 17.26 17.13 -16.82
N GLY A 144 17.36 16.06 -16.06
CA GLY A 144 18.66 15.54 -15.62
C GLY A 144 18.62 14.11 -15.11
N PHE A 145 19.79 13.49 -15.06
CA PHE A 145 20.00 12.13 -14.58
C PHE A 145 20.51 12.16 -13.13
N LEU A 146 20.12 11.19 -12.32
CA LEU A 146 20.66 11.01 -10.99
C LEU A 146 22.16 10.70 -11.07
N ASP A 147 22.99 11.54 -10.47
CA ASP A 147 24.45 11.51 -10.61
C ASP A 147 25.13 11.78 -9.27
N THR A 148 26.34 11.26 -9.10
CA THR A 148 27.19 11.55 -7.93
C THR A 148 28.28 12.55 -8.26
N ASN A 149 28.51 13.55 -7.42
CA ASN A 149 29.62 14.48 -7.61
C ASN A 149 30.20 14.96 -6.28
N GLY A 150 31.54 14.97 -6.19
CA GLY A 150 32.27 15.43 -5.01
C GLY A 150 32.14 14.50 -3.80
N TRP A 151 33.11 14.60 -2.90
CA TRP A 151 33.15 13.84 -1.65
C TRP A 151 32.37 14.58 -0.56
N VAL A 152 31.59 13.86 0.24
CA VAL A 152 30.84 14.48 1.36
C VAL A 152 31.75 14.87 2.52
N GLY A 153 32.80 14.08 2.78
CA GLY A 153 33.83 14.40 3.78
C GLY A 153 33.44 14.10 5.23
N VAL A 154 32.43 13.27 5.48
CA VAL A 154 32.07 12.78 6.83
C VAL A 154 32.17 11.25 6.93
N PRO A 155 32.35 10.67 8.14
CA PRO A 155 32.51 9.22 8.28
C PRO A 155 31.36 8.41 7.66
N ASN A 156 31.69 7.27 7.04
CA ASN A 156 30.75 6.34 6.40
C ASN A 156 29.96 6.92 5.20
N THR A 157 30.41 8.04 4.65
CA THR A 157 29.83 8.67 3.46
C THR A 157 30.82 8.69 2.32
N VAL A 158 30.31 8.76 1.08
CA VAL A 158 31.12 8.71 -0.14
C VAL A 158 30.90 9.98 -0.95
N CYS A 159 29.82 10.06 -1.73
CA CYS A 159 29.57 11.16 -2.66
C CYS A 159 28.28 11.94 -2.35
N HIS A 160 28.25 13.21 -2.72
CA HIS A 160 26.98 13.93 -2.83
C HIS A 160 26.21 13.46 -4.07
N VAL A 161 24.88 13.69 -4.07
CA VAL A 161 23.98 13.25 -5.13
C VAL A 161 23.18 14.45 -5.68
N TYR A 162 23.15 14.56 -7.00
CA TYR A 162 22.54 15.65 -7.76
C TYR A 162 21.77 15.10 -8.97
N THR A 163 21.07 15.98 -9.70
CA THR A 163 20.79 15.73 -11.12
C THR A 163 21.86 16.39 -12.00
N ALA A 164 22.27 15.71 -13.07
CA ALA A 164 23.22 16.21 -14.07
C ALA A 164 22.65 16.13 -15.49
N ALA A 165 23.06 17.05 -16.36
CA ALA A 165 22.74 16.97 -17.79
C ALA A 165 23.53 15.83 -18.43
N ASN A 166 22.96 15.13 -19.42
CA ASN A 166 23.60 13.95 -20.02
C ASN A 166 25.03 14.22 -20.53
N ASN A 167 25.25 15.38 -21.16
CA ASN A 167 26.53 15.80 -21.74
C ASN A 167 27.55 16.30 -20.70
N LEU A 168 27.14 16.52 -19.45
CA LEU A 168 27.99 17.00 -18.36
C LEU A 168 28.28 15.91 -17.32
N ARG A 169 27.62 14.74 -17.42
CA ARG A 169 27.89 13.60 -16.55
C ARG A 169 29.33 13.14 -16.68
N LYS A 170 30.00 12.98 -15.55
CA LYS A 170 31.33 12.40 -15.50
C LYS A 170 31.25 10.89 -15.77
N PRO A 171 32.33 10.27 -16.27
CA PRO A 171 32.33 8.82 -16.47
C PRO A 171 32.00 8.08 -15.17
N TYR A 172 31.05 7.14 -15.25
CA TYR A 172 30.68 6.23 -14.16
C TYR A 172 30.09 6.88 -12.91
N THR A 173 29.59 8.12 -12.97
CA THR A 173 28.94 8.77 -11.80
C THR A 173 27.41 8.60 -11.79
N GLY A 174 26.81 8.23 -12.91
CA GLY A 174 25.36 8.19 -13.09
C GLY A 174 24.77 6.82 -13.42
N LEU A 175 25.55 5.74 -13.31
CA LEU A 175 25.03 4.37 -13.39
C LEU A 175 24.80 3.82 -11.99
N TRP A 176 23.74 3.04 -11.86
CA TRP A 176 23.29 2.47 -10.60
C TRP A 176 22.96 0.98 -10.76
N LYS A 177 22.98 0.23 -9.66
CA LYS A 177 22.52 -1.15 -9.56
C LYS A 177 21.54 -1.28 -8.42
N MET A 178 20.45 -1.99 -8.65
CA MET A 178 19.46 -2.30 -7.62
C MET A 178 19.56 -3.77 -7.27
N THR A 179 19.74 -4.06 -5.99
CA THR A 179 19.73 -5.43 -5.44
C THR A 179 18.59 -5.54 -4.44
N GLN A 180 17.77 -6.58 -4.54
CA GLN A 180 16.67 -6.80 -3.60
C GLN A 180 17.21 -7.06 -2.19
N VAL A 181 16.44 -6.58 -1.20
CA VAL A 181 16.68 -6.82 0.21
C VAL A 181 15.34 -7.04 0.92
N LYS A 182 15.39 -7.57 2.13
CA LYS A 182 14.20 -7.67 2.98
C LYS A 182 13.72 -6.26 3.35
N ASP A 183 12.46 -5.99 3.09
CA ASP A 183 11.83 -4.74 3.49
C ASP A 183 11.79 -4.63 5.03
N PRO A 184 12.44 -3.61 5.64
CA PRO A 184 12.45 -3.43 7.09
C PRO A 184 11.13 -2.85 7.64
N CYS A 185 10.29 -2.30 6.76
CA CYS A 185 9.10 -1.54 7.07
C CYS A 185 7.81 -2.23 6.65
N LEU A 186 7.88 -3.35 5.92
CA LEU A 186 6.75 -4.26 5.86
C LEU A 186 6.50 -4.77 7.28
N PRO A 187 5.25 -4.69 7.79
CA PRO A 187 4.92 -5.45 8.97
C PRO A 187 5.30 -6.90 8.69
N VAL A 188 5.97 -7.56 9.65
CA VAL A 188 6.18 -9.01 9.62
C VAL A 188 4.87 -9.61 9.17
N THR A 189 4.88 -10.29 8.01
CA THR A 189 3.70 -10.78 7.32
C THR A 189 2.70 -11.29 8.34
N LYS A 190 1.65 -10.50 8.60
CA LYS A 190 0.48 -11.03 9.28
C LYS A 190 0.04 -12.18 8.37
N PRO A 191 -0.05 -13.43 8.86
CA PRO A 191 -0.41 -14.54 8.00
C PRO A 191 -1.70 -14.16 7.23
N SER A 192 -1.70 -14.40 5.92
CA SER A 192 -2.70 -13.90 4.97
C SER A 192 -3.99 -14.73 5.02
N ASN A 193 -4.38 -15.11 6.23
CA ASN A 193 -5.46 -16.04 6.49
C ASN A 193 -6.66 -15.33 7.17
N CYS A 194 -6.51 -14.05 7.56
CA CYS A 194 -7.62 -13.15 7.86
C CYS A 194 -8.24 -12.58 6.57
N ALA A 195 -9.45 -13.01 6.20
CA ALA A 195 -10.21 -12.47 5.07
C ALA A 195 -11.44 -11.72 5.57
N GLY A 196 -11.71 -10.54 5.01
CA GLY A 196 -12.89 -9.75 5.36
C GLY A 196 -13.45 -8.98 4.18
N GLU A 197 -14.78 -8.93 4.09
CA GLU A 197 -15.55 -8.19 3.09
C GLU A 197 -16.46 -7.19 3.80
N CYS A 198 -16.69 -6.04 3.18
CA CYS A 198 -17.73 -5.10 3.61
C CYS A 198 -18.55 -4.64 2.39
N GLY A 199 -19.80 -4.27 2.62
CA GLY A 199 -20.65 -3.86 1.53
C GLY A 199 -22.01 -3.34 1.96
N THR A 200 -22.84 -3.15 0.95
CA THR A 200 -24.17 -2.53 1.06
C THR A 200 -25.23 -3.44 0.47
N SER A 201 -26.46 -3.34 0.96
CA SER A 201 -27.63 -3.93 0.31
C SER A 201 -28.85 -3.05 0.57
N ASP A 202 -29.37 -2.41 -0.47
CA ASP A 202 -30.55 -1.56 -0.37
C ASP A 202 -31.86 -2.37 -0.56
N GLY A 203 -31.74 -3.67 -0.83
CA GLY A 203 -32.87 -4.60 -0.95
C GLY A 203 -33.29 -5.24 0.38
N GLY A 204 -32.75 -4.80 1.51
CA GLY A 204 -33.07 -5.34 2.85
C GLY A 204 -32.61 -6.76 3.12
N LYS A 205 -31.92 -7.42 2.19
CA LYS A 205 -31.45 -8.80 2.35
C LYS A 205 -30.01 -8.95 1.91
N TYR A 206 -29.23 -9.72 2.66
CA TYR A 206 -27.89 -10.12 2.24
C TYR A 206 -27.59 -11.55 2.67
N CYS A 207 -26.84 -12.26 1.83
CA CYS A 207 -26.49 -13.67 2.01
C CYS A 207 -24.98 -13.84 2.17
N PHE A 208 -24.58 -14.65 3.14
CA PHE A 208 -23.21 -15.00 3.45
C PHE A 208 -22.99 -16.49 3.17
N GLN A 209 -21.76 -16.83 2.78
CA GLN A 209 -21.34 -18.21 2.67
C GLN A 209 -20.51 -18.59 3.91
N LEU A 210 -21.18 -19.12 4.93
CA LEU A 210 -20.53 -19.70 6.10
C LEU A 210 -19.95 -21.07 5.77
N PRO A 211 -19.00 -21.58 6.58
CA PRO A 211 -18.59 -22.98 6.48
C PRO A 211 -19.78 -23.93 6.61
N GLN A 212 -19.78 -25.00 5.81
CA GLN A 212 -20.84 -26.00 5.79
C GLN A 212 -21.03 -26.64 7.18
N SER A 213 -22.31 -26.82 7.57
CA SER A 213 -22.74 -27.49 8.80
C SER A 213 -22.07 -26.95 10.08
N ILE A 214 -21.71 -25.67 10.10
CA ILE A 214 -21.12 -25.04 11.26
C ILE A 214 -22.20 -24.51 12.20
N ARG A 215 -21.99 -24.67 13.50
CA ARG A 215 -22.82 -24.01 14.51
C ARG A 215 -22.44 -22.54 14.62
N PHE A 216 -23.41 -21.65 14.51
CA PHE A 216 -23.22 -20.21 14.66
C PHE A 216 -24.26 -19.62 15.61
N GLY A 217 -23.86 -18.57 16.32
CA GLY A 217 -24.73 -17.72 17.11
C GLY A 217 -25.22 -16.56 16.27
N LEU A 218 -26.43 -16.10 16.55
CA LEU A 218 -26.98 -14.87 16.03
C LEU A 218 -27.53 -14.06 17.20
N ILE A 219 -27.20 -12.77 17.20
CA ILE A 219 -27.78 -11.76 18.08
C ILE A 219 -28.42 -10.70 17.20
N ALA A 220 -29.71 -10.44 17.39
CA ALA A 220 -30.43 -9.36 16.74
C ALA A 220 -30.80 -8.30 17.78
N TYR A 221 -30.23 -7.11 17.63
CA TYR A 221 -30.56 -5.92 18.40
C TYR A 221 -31.49 -5.04 17.58
N THR A 222 -32.70 -4.79 18.05
CA THR A 222 -33.64 -3.85 17.44
C THR A 222 -33.78 -2.65 18.37
N ASN A 223 -33.19 -1.52 17.99
CA ASN A 223 -32.98 -0.38 18.90
C ASN A 223 -34.07 0.69 18.78
N THR A 224 -34.74 0.76 17.62
CA THR A 224 -35.75 1.79 17.36
C THR A 224 -37.11 1.42 17.97
N ALA A 225 -37.76 2.42 18.57
CA ALA A 225 -39.15 2.34 19.01
C ALA A 225 -40.12 3.02 18.02
N ILE A 226 -39.57 3.69 17.00
CA ILE A 226 -40.32 4.46 16.01
C ILE A 226 -40.70 3.56 14.84
N HIS A 227 -39.78 2.69 14.42
CA HIS A 227 -39.99 1.75 13.31
C HIS A 227 -40.16 0.33 13.84
N GLN A 228 -41.14 -0.41 13.33
CA GLN A 228 -41.22 -1.84 13.61
C GLN A 228 -40.19 -2.57 12.76
N GLN A 229 -39.13 -3.04 13.40
CA GLN A 229 -38.09 -3.84 12.77
C GLN A 229 -38.43 -5.33 12.84
N THR A 230 -38.23 -6.02 11.72
CA THR A 230 -38.40 -7.46 11.57
C THR A 230 -37.14 -8.05 10.95
N VAL A 231 -36.44 -8.92 11.70
CA VAL A 231 -35.25 -9.65 11.24
C VAL A 231 -35.65 -11.08 10.92
N LYS A 232 -35.47 -11.50 9.67
CA LYS A 232 -35.74 -12.86 9.20
C LYS A 232 -34.43 -13.58 8.89
N VAL A 233 -34.33 -14.81 9.37
CA VAL A 233 -33.15 -15.66 9.19
C VAL A 233 -33.47 -16.76 8.20
N TYR A 234 -32.66 -16.87 7.15
CA TYR A 234 -32.76 -17.91 6.14
C TYR A 234 -31.52 -18.80 6.18
N ILE A 235 -31.71 -20.11 6.10
CA ILE A 235 -30.64 -21.11 5.93
C ILE A 235 -31.01 -21.96 4.73
N ASP A 236 -30.11 -22.05 3.74
CA ASP A 236 -30.34 -22.77 2.48
C ASP A 236 -31.67 -22.36 1.81
N ASP A 237 -31.90 -21.04 1.76
CA ASP A 237 -33.12 -20.39 1.23
C ASP A 237 -34.42 -20.67 2.00
N LEU A 238 -34.38 -21.46 3.07
CA LEU A 238 -35.52 -21.71 3.95
C LEU A 238 -35.58 -20.68 5.07
N LEU A 239 -36.74 -20.06 5.27
CA LEU A 239 -36.98 -19.19 6.43
C LEU A 239 -37.01 -20.05 7.71
N VAL A 240 -36.01 -19.89 8.57
CA VAL A 240 -35.88 -20.68 9.81
C VAL A 240 -36.29 -19.91 11.07
N ASP A 241 -36.29 -18.58 11.03
CA ASP A 241 -36.73 -17.77 12.15
C ASP A 241 -37.14 -16.34 11.76
N THR A 242 -37.87 -15.68 12.66
CA THR A 242 -38.29 -14.27 12.55
C THR A 242 -38.33 -13.62 13.93
N PHE A 243 -37.59 -12.53 14.07
CA PHE A 243 -37.57 -11.67 15.26
C PHE A 243 -38.26 -10.35 14.93
N THR A 244 -39.24 -9.95 15.74
CA THR A 244 -40.05 -8.76 15.48
C THR A 244 -40.21 -7.92 16.72
N GLY A 245 -40.08 -6.60 16.58
CA GLY A 245 -40.25 -5.66 17.67
C GLY A 245 -38.94 -5.31 18.35
N LYS A 246 -38.98 -4.41 19.33
CA LYS A 246 -37.82 -3.84 20.02
C LYS A 246 -37.26 -4.82 21.05
N GLY A 247 -35.95 -5.01 21.08
CA GLY A 247 -35.30 -5.86 22.07
C GLY A 247 -33.98 -6.46 21.60
N ILE A 248 -33.58 -7.53 22.30
CA ILE A 248 -32.41 -8.33 21.99
C ILE A 248 -32.87 -9.77 21.88
N ASP A 249 -32.73 -10.35 20.70
CA ASP A 249 -32.97 -11.77 20.46
C ASP A 249 -31.64 -12.49 20.25
N THR A 250 -31.50 -13.66 20.86
CA THR A 250 -30.30 -14.50 20.72
C THR A 250 -30.70 -15.92 20.39
N LYS A 251 -30.06 -16.51 19.37
CA LYS A 251 -30.31 -17.91 19.00
C LYS A 251 -29.11 -18.53 18.31
N ALA A 252 -28.97 -19.84 18.45
CA ALA A 252 -27.95 -20.62 17.77
C ALA A 252 -28.58 -21.47 16.66
N TYR A 253 -27.85 -21.62 15.55
CA TYR A 253 -28.28 -22.37 14.37
C TYR A 253 -27.14 -23.24 13.83
N THR A 254 -27.46 -24.07 12.84
CA THR A 254 -26.48 -24.83 12.05
C THR A 254 -26.62 -24.45 10.58
N SER A 255 -25.52 -24.08 9.92
CA SER A 255 -25.53 -23.40 8.61
C SER A 255 -25.96 -24.25 7.39
N GLY A 256 -26.30 -25.53 7.55
CA GLY A 256 -26.68 -26.39 6.41
C GLY A 256 -25.57 -26.49 5.37
N THR A 257 -25.85 -26.10 4.11
CA THR A 257 -24.85 -26.00 3.02
C THR A 257 -23.89 -24.81 3.18
N GLY A 258 -24.19 -23.90 4.11
CA GLY A 258 -23.40 -22.70 4.41
C GLY A 258 -24.06 -21.41 3.96
N LYS A 259 -25.12 -21.46 3.14
CA LYS A 259 -25.83 -20.27 2.68
C LYS A 259 -26.75 -19.74 3.77
N VAL A 260 -26.37 -18.63 4.40
CA VAL A 260 -27.17 -17.96 5.44
C VAL A 260 -27.53 -16.57 4.95
N CYS A 261 -28.81 -16.23 4.92
CA CYS A 261 -29.26 -14.88 4.56
C CYS A 261 -30.00 -14.21 5.71
N ILE A 262 -29.72 -12.93 5.91
CA ILE A 262 -30.43 -12.08 6.84
C ILE A 262 -31.23 -11.07 6.03
N GLU A 263 -32.54 -11.04 6.25
CA GLU A 263 -33.44 -10.03 5.70
C GLU A 263 -33.95 -9.15 6.85
N ILE A 264 -33.91 -7.84 6.68
CA ILE A 264 -34.37 -6.85 7.66
C ILE A 264 -35.36 -5.92 7.00
N ILE A 265 -36.55 -5.86 7.59
CA ILE A 265 -37.70 -5.10 7.11
C ILE A 265 -38.09 -4.10 8.20
N GLY A 266 -38.19 -2.82 7.84
CA GLY A 266 -38.68 -1.73 8.69
C GLY A 266 -40.02 -1.22 8.16
N ASP A 267 -41.05 -1.20 9.00
CA ASP A 267 -42.41 -0.72 8.64
C ASP A 267 -42.96 -1.32 7.33
N GLY A 268 -42.69 -2.61 7.11
CA GLY A 268 -43.12 -3.34 5.93
C GLY A 268 -42.30 -3.08 4.66
N LYS A 269 -41.21 -2.31 4.74
CA LYS A 269 -40.29 -2.04 3.61
C LYS A 269 -38.89 -2.61 3.87
N PRO A 270 -38.15 -3.00 2.82
CA PRO A 270 -36.76 -3.41 2.98
C PRO A 270 -35.90 -2.29 3.58
N CYS A 271 -35.11 -2.61 4.59
CA CYS A 271 -34.13 -1.67 5.14
C CYS A 271 -32.91 -1.51 4.22
N LYS A 272 -32.17 -0.41 4.36
CA LYS A 272 -30.81 -0.33 3.80
C LYS A 272 -29.84 -0.99 4.76
N LEU A 273 -28.94 -1.81 4.24
CA LEU A 273 -27.97 -2.55 5.02
C LEU A 273 -26.55 -2.05 4.79
N ARG A 274 -25.76 -2.07 5.86
CA ARG A 274 -24.29 -2.07 5.84
C ARG A 274 -23.81 -3.29 6.57
N TYR A 275 -22.91 -4.05 5.98
CA TYR A 275 -22.39 -5.25 6.61
C TYR A 275 -20.89 -5.35 6.53
N SER A 276 -20.33 -6.09 7.49
CA SER A 276 -18.98 -6.61 7.45
C SER A 276 -19.02 -8.11 7.70
N TYR A 277 -18.24 -8.85 6.94
CA TYR A 277 -18.08 -10.29 7.01
C TYR A 277 -16.60 -10.58 7.20
N ASN A 278 -16.22 -11.18 8.32
CA ASN A 278 -14.82 -11.39 8.67
C ASN A 278 -14.59 -12.85 9.07
N THR A 279 -13.56 -13.46 8.51
CA THR A 279 -13.11 -14.80 8.83
C THR A 279 -11.64 -14.77 9.19
N LEU A 280 -11.27 -15.51 10.22
CA LEU A 280 -9.90 -15.87 10.55
C LEU A 280 -9.73 -17.32 10.08
N ASP A 281 -9.08 -17.54 8.95
CA ASP A 281 -8.75 -18.86 8.40
C ASP A 281 -10.00 -19.70 8.08
N GLY A 282 -11.10 -19.04 7.72
CA GLY A 282 -12.41 -19.64 7.58
C GLY A 282 -13.13 -19.92 8.92
N LYS A 283 -12.41 -20.04 10.06
CA LYS A 283 -12.94 -20.19 11.43
C LYS A 283 -11.89 -19.77 12.49
N PRO A 284 -12.20 -18.88 13.47
CA PRO A 284 -13.52 -18.31 13.75
C PRO A 284 -13.89 -17.16 12.82
N GLY A 285 -15.17 -16.80 12.79
CA GLY A 285 -15.64 -15.67 12.00
C GLY A 285 -16.81 -14.94 12.63
N THR A 286 -17.04 -13.73 12.13
CA THR A 286 -18.11 -12.84 12.54
C THR A 286 -18.74 -12.14 11.34
N VAL A 287 -20.05 -11.92 11.41
CA VAL A 287 -20.78 -11.00 10.54
C VAL A 287 -21.39 -9.93 11.41
N THR A 288 -21.30 -8.67 11.00
CA THR A 288 -22.09 -7.58 11.57
C THR A 288 -22.91 -6.95 10.47
N ILE A 289 -24.19 -6.69 10.72
CA ILE A 289 -25.11 -5.99 9.81
C ILE A 289 -25.74 -4.86 10.59
N GLY A 290 -25.59 -3.63 10.13
CA GLY A 290 -26.41 -2.49 10.55
C GLY A 290 -27.51 -2.22 9.54
N ALA A 291 -28.70 -1.92 10.02
CA ALA A 291 -29.87 -1.59 9.21
C ALA A 291 -30.41 -0.21 9.57
N GLU A 292 -30.88 0.50 8.55
CA GLU A 292 -31.68 1.72 8.72
C GLU A 292 -32.98 1.65 7.89
N ASN A 293 -34.00 2.31 8.40
CA ASN A 293 -35.28 2.50 7.75
C ASN A 293 -35.51 3.96 7.28
N ASP A 294 -34.61 4.88 7.64
CA ASP A 294 -34.73 6.30 7.30
C ASP A 294 -33.59 6.81 6.38
N ALA A 295 -33.39 8.12 6.35
CA ALA A 295 -32.42 8.78 5.46
C ALA A 295 -31.16 9.28 6.18
N ASN A 296 -30.98 8.99 7.47
CA ASN A 296 -29.92 9.59 8.27
C ASN A 296 -28.56 8.86 8.13
N ASN A 297 -28.52 7.68 7.50
CA ASN A 297 -27.33 6.86 7.23
C ASN A 297 -26.55 6.44 8.48
N ASN A 298 -27.22 6.26 9.63
CA ASN A 298 -26.59 5.84 10.88
C ASN A 298 -26.62 4.32 11.12
N TYR A 299 -27.45 3.57 10.37
CA TYR A 299 -27.57 2.10 10.39
C TYR A 299 -27.77 1.50 11.80
N ASN A 300 -28.52 2.19 12.65
CA ASN A 300 -28.66 1.82 14.06
C ASN A 300 -30.07 1.33 14.45
N ASP A 301 -31.04 1.30 13.53
CA ASP A 301 -32.40 0.85 13.81
C ASP A 301 -32.41 -0.61 14.24
N SER A 302 -31.62 -1.44 13.54
CA SER A 302 -31.30 -2.80 13.95
C SER A 302 -29.83 -3.12 13.69
N VAL A 303 -29.24 -3.94 14.57
CA VAL A 303 -27.90 -4.50 14.39
C VAL A 303 -27.97 -6.01 14.57
N VAL A 304 -27.48 -6.76 13.59
CA VAL A 304 -27.43 -8.23 13.65
C VAL A 304 -25.97 -8.67 13.66
N VAL A 305 -25.60 -9.51 14.62
CA VAL A 305 -24.26 -10.08 14.74
C VAL A 305 -24.35 -11.59 14.64
N LEU A 306 -23.56 -12.21 13.77
CA LEU A 306 -23.36 -13.66 13.75
C LEU A 306 -21.93 -13.99 14.17
N ASN A 307 -21.72 -15.07 14.91
CA ASN A 307 -20.38 -15.54 15.27
C ASN A 307 -20.26 -17.06 15.25
N TRP A 308 -19.11 -17.58 14.81
CA TRP A 308 -18.85 -19.02 14.71
C TRP A 308 -17.36 -19.38 14.85
N PRO A 309 -17.00 -20.66 15.06
CA PRO A 309 -17.89 -21.73 15.51
C PRO A 309 -18.36 -21.48 16.94
N LEU A 310 -19.62 -21.81 17.23
CA LEU A 310 -20.02 -22.05 18.62
C LEU A 310 -19.60 -23.47 18.99
N VAL A 311 -18.86 -23.60 20.07
CA VAL A 311 -18.60 -24.90 20.71
C VAL A 311 -19.86 -25.27 21.48
N ASN A 312 -20.32 -26.51 21.30
CA ASN A 312 -21.19 -27.17 22.26
C ASN A 312 -20.34 -27.89 23.29
#